data_AF-A0A7W1BL14-F1
#
_entry.id   AF-A0A7W1BL14-F1
#
_cell.length_a   1.000
_cell.length_b   1.000
_cell.length_c   1.000
_cell.angle_alpha   90.00
_cell.angle_beta   90.00
_cell.angle_gamma   90.00
#
_symmetry.space_group_name_H-M   'P 1'
#
loop_
_entity.id
_entity.type
_entity.pdbx_description
1 polymer ?
#
loop_
_entity_poly.entity_id
_entity_poly.type
_entity_poly.pdbx_seq_one_letter_code
_entity_poly.pdbx_strand_id
1 'polypeptide(L)'
;MSPPLSTKFRQAAFVYLHVALLYEGAAYAMLGRGLLPTRFGPAWIWLLLGAVVAGGIFIGLLRWQNTWFARGVWAIHALRLPALIKGAFFAGADARMPSDFYIMAIVVVMINLWMLARAGWDL
;
A
#
# COMPACT_ATOMS: atom_id res chain seq x y z
N MET A 1 23.31 6.97 -16.78
CA MET A 1 23.47 5.62 -16.20
C MET A 1 22.24 5.31 -15.37
N SER A 2 21.56 4.20 -15.65
CA SER A 2 20.50 3.68 -14.76
C SER A 2 21.12 3.26 -13.41
N PRO A 3 20.45 3.51 -12.28
CA PRO A 3 20.99 3.16 -10.97
C PRO A 3 21.13 1.64 -10.82
N PRO A 4 22.06 1.14 -9.97
CA PRO A 4 22.21 -0.28 -9.70
C PRO A 4 20.91 -0.91 -9.20
N LEU A 5 20.67 -2.18 -9.53
CA LEU A 5 19.47 -2.92 -9.11
C LEU A 5 19.24 -2.84 -7.60
N SER A 6 20.30 -2.97 -6.81
CA SER A 6 20.25 -2.87 -5.35
C SER A 6 19.74 -1.51 -4.86
N THR A 7 20.09 -0.43 -5.55
CA THR A 7 19.58 0.92 -5.27
C THR A 7 18.10 1.03 -5.60
N LYS A 8 17.66 0.48 -6.75
CA LYS A 8 16.24 0.46 -7.15
C LYS A 8 15.38 -0.29 -6.12
N PHE A 9 15.83 -1.46 -5.66
CA PHE A 9 15.14 -2.24 -4.62
C PHE A 9 15.11 -1.53 -3.27
N ARG A 10 16.20 -0.89 -2.87
CA ARG A 10 16.25 -0.11 -1.62
C ARG A 10 15.28 1.07 -1.68
N GLN A 11 15.25 1.82 -2.79
CA GLN A 11 14.28 2.91 -3.00
C GLN A 11 12.84 2.39 -2.93
N ALA A 12 12.54 1.30 -3.63
CA ALA A 12 11.23 0.67 -3.59
C ALA A 12 10.84 0.23 -2.17
N ALA A 13 11.76 -0.38 -1.42
CA ALA A 13 11.52 -0.78 -0.04
C ALA A 13 11.19 0.43 0.85
N PHE A 14 11.98 1.51 0.80
CA PHE A 14 11.73 2.69 1.62
C PHE A 14 10.42 3.39 1.24
N VAL A 15 10.13 3.54 -0.05
CA VAL A 15 8.84 4.14 -0.48
C VAL A 15 7.67 3.28 -0.04
N TYR A 16 7.79 1.96 -0.18
CA TYR A 16 6.80 1.02 0.31
C TYR A 16 6.57 1.16 1.83
N LEU A 17 7.63 1.28 2.62
CA LEU A 17 7.53 1.49 4.06
C LEU A 17 6.80 2.80 4.40
N HIS A 18 7.11 3.90 3.71
CA HIS A 18 6.39 5.17 3.90
C HIS A 18 4.90 5.02 3.59
N VAL A 19 4.56 4.37 2.48
CA VAL A 19 3.16 4.10 2.09
C VAL A 19 2.47 3.23 3.14
N ALA A 20 3.15 2.20 3.66
CA ALA A 20 2.61 1.34 4.70
C ALA A 20 2.34 2.10 6.01
N LEU A 21 3.21 3.03 6.40
CA LEU A 21 2.99 3.89 7.57
C LEU A 21 1.77 4.81 7.38
N LEU A 22 1.56 5.36 6.18
CA LEU A 22 0.37 6.14 5.87
C LEU A 22 -0.90 5.29 5.99
N TYR A 23 -0.87 4.05 5.51
CA TYR A 23 -1.98 3.11 5.66
C TYR A 23 -2.25 2.72 7.10
N GLU A 24 -1.21 2.47 7.90
CA GLU A 24 -1.43 2.19 9.31
C GLU A 24 -1.95 3.39 10.08
N GLY A 25 -1.45 4.59 9.78
CA GLY A 25 -2.01 5.83 10.33
C GLY A 25 -3.49 5.99 9.99
N ALA A 26 -3.87 5.70 8.75
CA ALA A 26 -5.27 5.72 8.31
C ALA A 26 -6.10 4.65 9.02
N ALA A 27 -5.61 3.41 9.13
CA ALA A 27 -6.29 2.32 9.82
C ALA A 27 -6.46 2.62 11.32
N TYR A 28 -5.47 3.23 11.96
CA TYR A 28 -5.54 3.68 13.34
C TYR A 28 -6.60 4.77 13.52
N ALA A 29 -6.67 5.75 12.62
CA ALA A 29 -7.72 6.77 12.64
C ALA A 29 -9.13 6.16 12.42
N MET A 30 -9.24 5.14 11.57
CA MET A 30 -10.49 4.40 11.34
C MET A 30 -10.91 3.55 12.53
N LEU A 31 -9.95 2.99 13.26
CA LEU A 31 -10.20 2.24 14.50
C LEU A 31 -10.91 3.11 15.52
N GLY A 32 -10.42 4.34 15.74
CA GLY A 32 -11.05 5.31 16.66
C GLY A 32 -12.45 5.75 16.26
N ARG A 33 -12.84 5.55 14.99
CA ARG A 33 -14.17 5.89 14.44
C ARG A 33 -15.08 4.67 14.25
N GLY A 34 -14.65 3.47 14.67
CA GLY A 34 -15.43 2.24 14.50
C GLY A 34 -15.64 1.83 13.03
N LEU A 35 -14.79 2.28 12.11
CA LEU A 35 -14.94 2.03 10.67
C LEU A 35 -14.30 0.71 10.22
N LEU A 36 -13.49 0.08 11.08
CA LEU A 36 -12.82 -1.18 10.77
C LEU A 36 -13.77 -2.39 10.97
N PRO A 37 -13.71 -3.40 10.09
CA PRO A 37 -14.54 -4.59 10.23
C PRO A 37 -14.22 -5.38 11.50
N THR A 38 -15.24 -5.84 12.23
CA THR A 38 -15.09 -6.70 13.42
C THR A 38 -15.48 -8.16 13.19
N ARG A 39 -15.94 -8.50 11.97
CA ARG A 39 -16.40 -9.85 11.59
C ARG A 39 -15.33 -10.95 11.72
N PHE A 40 -14.05 -10.60 11.68
CA PHE A 40 -12.92 -11.52 11.78
C PHE A 40 -12.14 -11.36 13.10
N GLY A 41 -12.78 -10.78 14.12
CA GLY A 41 -12.19 -10.52 15.42
C GLY A 41 -12.06 -9.02 15.74
N PRO A 42 -11.38 -8.69 16.85
CA PRO A 42 -11.16 -7.32 17.28
C PRO A 42 -10.53 -6.44 16.19
N ALA A 43 -11.06 -5.23 16.01
CA ALA A 43 -10.63 -4.32 14.96
C ALA A 43 -9.13 -3.94 15.02
N TRP A 44 -8.50 -3.99 16.20
CA TRP A 44 -7.06 -3.73 16.34
C TRP A 44 -6.18 -4.79 15.66
N ILE A 45 -6.70 -6.00 15.41
CA ILE A 45 -5.97 -7.07 14.70
C ILE A 45 -5.57 -6.60 13.29
N TRP A 46 -6.36 -5.73 12.66
CA TRP A 46 -6.00 -5.18 11.35
C TRP A 46 -4.71 -4.37 11.38
N LEU A 47 -4.42 -3.65 12.48
CA LEU A 47 -3.17 -2.90 12.64
C LEU A 47 -1.98 -3.84 12.80
N LEU A 48 -2.14 -4.92 13.57
CA LEU A 48 -1.09 -5.92 13.72
C LEU A 48 -0.82 -6.62 12.38
N LEU A 49 -1.88 -7.01 11.68
CA LEU A 49 -1.78 -7.70 10.40
C LEU A 49 -1.11 -6.82 9.35
N GLY A 50 -1.52 -5.56 9.23
CA GLY A 50 -0.92 -4.64 8.28
C GLY A 50 0.55 -4.35 8.62
N ALA A 51 0.91 -4.19 9.90
CA ALA A 51 2.30 -4.06 10.33
C ALA A 51 3.17 -5.29 9.96
N VAL A 52 2.66 -6.50 10.19
CA VAL A 52 3.37 -7.75 9.84
C VAL A 52 3.56 -7.86 8.33
N VAL A 53 2.51 -7.62 7.55
CA VAL A 53 2.58 -7.66 6.07
C VAL A 53 3.55 -6.59 5.55
N ALA A 54 3.47 -5.38 6.10
CA ALA A 54 4.35 -4.27 5.73
C ALA A 54 5.82 -4.59 6.01
N GLY A 55 6.13 -5.08 7.21
CA GLY A 55 7.47 -5.51 7.59
C GLY A 55 8.01 -6.63 6.71
N GLY A 56 7.18 -7.64 6.42
CA GLY A 56 7.55 -8.75 5.55
C GLY A 56 7.90 -8.29 4.13
N ILE A 57 7.09 -7.43 3.52
CA ILE A 57 7.35 -6.89 2.19
C ILE A 57 8.57 -5.98 2.18
N PHE A 58 8.72 -5.10 3.18
CA PHE A 58 9.90 -4.24 3.32
C PHE A 58 11.20 -5.06 3.39
N ILE A 59 11.24 -6.06 4.27
CA ILE A 59 12.41 -6.93 4.42
C ILE A 59 12.66 -7.75 3.14
N GLY A 60 11.61 -8.26 2.51
CA GLY A 60 11.69 -8.99 1.25
C GLY A 60 12.30 -8.15 0.13
N LEU A 61 11.82 -6.91 -0.05
CA LEU A 61 12.37 -5.97 -1.03
C LEU A 61 13.82 -5.60 -0.72
N LEU A 62 14.16 -5.38 0.55
CA LEU A 62 15.50 -4.94 0.95
C LEU A 62 16.55 -6.05 0.85
N ARG A 63 16.21 -7.29 1.24
CA ARG A 63 17.19 -8.39 1.37
C ARG A 63 17.18 -9.34 0.19
N TRP A 64 16.03 -9.68 -0.39
CA TRP A 64 15.97 -10.68 -1.47
C TRP A 64 16.23 -10.10 -2.86
N GLN A 65 15.93 -8.81 -3.07
CA GLN A 65 16.12 -8.11 -4.36
C GLN A 65 15.59 -8.90 -5.57
N ASN A 66 14.50 -9.65 -5.35
CA ASN A 66 13.91 -10.53 -6.34
C ASN A 66 12.85 -9.79 -7.15
N THR A 67 13.01 -9.78 -8.48
CA THR A 67 12.13 -9.08 -9.41
C THR A 67 10.73 -9.69 -9.44
N TRP A 68 10.60 -11.02 -9.39
CA TRP A 68 9.30 -11.69 -9.29
C TRP A 68 8.55 -11.33 -8.02
N PHE A 69 9.28 -11.18 -6.90
CA PHE A 69 8.68 -10.71 -5.66
C PHE A 69 8.13 -9.28 -5.79
N ALA A 70 8.93 -8.35 -6.34
CA ALA A 70 8.49 -6.98 -6.58
C ALA A 70 7.26 -6.92 -7.52
N ARG A 71 7.22 -7.76 -8.56
CA ARG A 71 6.08 -7.88 -9.48
C ARG A 71 4.82 -8.40 -8.80
N GLY A 72 4.96 -9.39 -7.93
CA GLY A 72 3.84 -9.92 -7.14
C GLY A 72 3.26 -8.85 -6.20
N VAL A 73 4.12 -8.14 -5.48
CA VAL A 73 3.70 -7.02 -4.61
C VAL A 73 3.02 -5.91 -5.42
N TRP A 74 3.59 -5.57 -6.58
CA TRP A 74 3.03 -4.60 -7.52
C TRP A 74 1.61 -5.00 -7.96
N ALA A 75 1.42 -6.25 -8.40
CA ALA A 75 0.13 -6.73 -8.88
C ALA A 75 -0.94 -6.69 -7.78
N ILE A 76 -0.61 -7.14 -6.57
CA ILE A 76 -1.53 -7.10 -5.41
C ILE A 76 -1.91 -5.66 -5.07
N HIS A 77 -0.98 -4.71 -5.13
CA HIS A 77 -1.29 -3.31 -4.86
C HIS A 77 -2.11 -2.66 -5.97
N ALA A 78 -1.91 -3.04 -7.23
CA ALA A 78 -2.69 -2.55 -8.36
C ALA A 78 -4.17 -2.94 -8.25
N LEU A 79 -4.47 -4.11 -7.68
CA LEU A 79 -5.85 -4.55 -7.41
C LEU A 79 -6.62 -3.65 -6.43
N ARG A 80 -5.95 -2.74 -5.71
CA ARG A 80 -6.63 -1.75 -4.86
C ARG A 80 -7.26 -0.61 -5.67
N LEU A 81 -6.73 -0.30 -6.85
CA LEU A 81 -7.16 0.85 -7.64
C LEU A 81 -8.66 0.84 -7.97
N PRO A 82 -9.29 -0.28 -8.40
CA PRO A 82 -10.73 -0.29 -8.67
C PRO A 82 -11.58 0.12 -7.46
N ALA A 83 -11.23 -0.35 -6.26
CA ALA A 83 -11.94 0.00 -5.03
C ALA A 83 -11.75 1.49 -4.67
N LEU A 84 -10.55 2.02 -4.87
CA LEU A 84 -10.25 3.43 -4.59
C LEU A 84 -10.93 4.36 -5.61
N ILE A 85 -10.91 4.00 -6.90
CA ILE A 85 -11.61 4.75 -7.97
C ILE A 85 -13.11 4.78 -7.68
N LYS A 86 -13.68 3.63 -7.29
CA LYS A 86 -15.09 3.57 -6.85
C LYS A 86 -15.36 4.53 -5.70
N GLY A 87 -14.49 4.55 -4.68
CA GLY A 87 -14.61 5.44 -3.53
C GLY A 87 -14.44 6.93 -3.88
N ALA A 88 -13.55 7.26 -4.80
CA ALA A 88 -13.26 8.64 -5.20
C ALA A 88 -14.36 9.25 -6.07
N PHE A 89 -14.85 8.51 -7.08
CA PHE A 89 -15.68 9.10 -8.14
C PHE A 89 -17.13 8.61 -8.15
N PHE A 90 -17.43 7.50 -7.49
CA PHE A 90 -18.74 6.84 -7.56
C PHE A 90 -19.38 6.62 -6.18
N ALA A 91 -18.75 7.09 -5.10
CA ALA A 91 -19.35 7.06 -3.78
C ALA A 91 -20.45 8.13 -3.71
N GLY A 92 -21.71 7.69 -3.65
CA GLY A 92 -22.87 8.57 -3.48
C GLY A 92 -22.93 9.20 -2.08
N ALA A 93 -24.07 9.81 -1.74
CA ALA A 93 -24.25 10.55 -0.49
C ALA A 93 -23.98 9.72 0.80
N ASP A 94 -24.10 8.39 0.73
CA ASP A 94 -23.89 7.47 1.86
C ASP A 94 -22.42 7.02 2.04
N ALA A 95 -21.47 7.74 1.45
CA ALA A 95 -20.05 7.43 1.55
C ALA A 95 -19.55 7.48 3.00
N ARG A 96 -18.89 6.41 3.46
CA ARG A 96 -18.27 6.37 4.81
C ARG A 96 -17.06 7.30 4.97
N MET A 97 -16.47 7.72 3.86
CA MET A 97 -15.30 8.59 3.83
C MET A 97 -15.43 9.61 2.69
N PRO A 98 -14.85 10.81 2.85
CA PRO A 98 -14.87 11.82 1.81
C PRO A 98 -14.08 11.36 0.57
N SER A 99 -14.52 11.78 -0.61
CA SER A 99 -13.87 11.48 -1.90
C SER A 99 -12.36 11.80 -1.87
N ASP A 100 -11.98 12.93 -1.28
CA ASP A 100 -10.59 13.39 -1.18
C ASP A 100 -9.66 12.38 -0.50
N PHE A 101 -10.16 11.61 0.46
CA PHE A 101 -9.40 10.54 1.10
C PHE A 101 -9.01 9.46 0.08
N TYR A 102 -9.95 9.07 -0.78
CA TYR A 102 -9.70 8.08 -1.82
C TYR A 102 -8.78 8.62 -2.91
N ILE A 103 -8.92 9.89 -3.29
CA ILE A 103 -8.00 10.55 -4.23
C ILE A 103 -6.57 10.52 -3.70
N MET A 104 -6.38 10.90 -2.43
CA MET A 104 -5.06 10.85 -1.79
C MET A 104 -4.51 9.42 -1.75
N ALA A 105 -5.35 8.43 -1.42
CA ALA A 105 -4.95 7.02 -1.46
C ALA A 105 -4.54 6.57 -2.87
N ILE A 106 -5.22 7.02 -3.93
CA ILE A 106 -4.83 6.73 -5.32
C ILE A 106 -3.43 7.29 -5.61
N VAL A 107 -3.16 8.54 -5.24
CA VAL A 107 -1.84 9.16 -5.44
C VAL A 107 -0.75 8.35 -4.74
N VAL A 108 -0.97 7.98 -3.47
CA VAL A 108 -0.03 7.17 -2.68
C VAL A 108 0.19 5.79 -3.32
N VAL A 109 -0.88 5.11 -3.77
CA VAL A 109 -0.78 3.83 -4.49
C VAL A 109 0.02 3.99 -5.77
N MET A 110 -0.24 5.03 -6.56
CA MET A 110 0.43 5.25 -7.84
C MET A 110 1.94 5.47 -7.66
N ILE A 111 2.35 6.22 -6.64
CA ILE A 111 3.78 6.41 -6.30
C ILE A 111 4.42 5.07 -5.93
N ASN A 112 3.74 4.26 -5.11
CA ASN A 112 4.24 2.95 -4.71
C ASN A 112 4.37 2.00 -5.92
N LEU A 113 3.35 1.94 -6.78
CA LEU A 113 3.36 1.13 -7.99
C LEU A 113 4.47 1.56 -8.94
N TRP A 114 4.72 2.86 -9.09
CA TRP A 114 5.82 3.36 -9.91
C TRP A 114 7.17 2.88 -9.39
N MET A 115 7.43 2.98 -8.08
CA MET A 115 8.71 2.54 -7.50
C MET A 115 8.89 1.03 -7.56
N LEU A 116 7.83 0.25 -7.33
CA LEU A 116 7.85 -1.19 -7.49
C LEU A 116 8.07 -1.61 -8.95
N ALA A 117 7.48 -0.88 -9.91
CA ALA A 117 7.71 -1.13 -11.33
C ALA A 117 9.17 -0.89 -11.73
N ARG A 118 9.80 0.16 -11.18
CA ARG A 118 11.24 0.40 -11.38
C ARG A 118 12.13 -0.72 -10.83
N ALA A 119 11.74 -1.35 -9.72
CA ALA A 119 12.49 -2.49 -9.19
C ALA A 119 12.20 -3.82 -9.92
N GLY A 120 10.99 -3.99 -10.47
CA GLY A 120 10.53 -5.24 -11.05
C GLY A 120 10.68 -5.37 -12.58
N TRP A 121 10.61 -4.26 -13.32
CA TRP A 121 10.52 -4.25 -14.78
C TRP A 121 11.65 -3.49 -15.48
N ASP A 122 12.22 -2.48 -14.81
CA ASP A 122 13.33 -1.68 -15.34
C ASP A 122 14.67 -2.36 -14.96
N LEU A 123 15.03 -3.42 -15.69
CA LEU A 123 16.24 -4.22 -15.50
C LEU A 123 17.36 -3.78 -16.44
#